data_AF-A0ABD0MU96-F1
#
_entry.id   AF-A0ABD0MU96-F1
#
_cell.length_a   1.000
_cell.length_b   1.000
_cell.length_c   1.000
_cell.angle_alpha   90.00
_cell.angle_beta   90.00
_cell.angle_gamma   90.00
#
_symmetry.space_group_name_H-M   'P 1'
#
loop_
_entity.id
_entity.type
_entity.pdbx_description
1 polymer ?
#
loop_
_entity_poly.entity_id
_entity_poly.type
_entity_poly.pdbx_seq_one_letter_code
_entity_poly.pdbx_strand_id
1 'polypeptide(L)'
;MAKTKELSDYFRYKFVDLHKVGMGYKTIANRPGEKVTTVITIIRKWKKHKIIVSLPLSGAPCKISPCGVLVIMTTWWKHDEHEGCFSAKGTEQLHRIKGMMDAAMYCQILGENLFPSARELKMGCGWGFHHDNDPKYTDKATKKWLKKKHIKVLEWPSL
;
A
#
# COMPACT_ATOMS: atom_id res chain seq x y z
N MET A 1 -18.17 -7.29 -21.01
CA MET A 1 -18.36 -8.75 -20.80
C MET A 1 -19.55 -8.96 -19.88
N ALA A 2 -20.52 -9.78 -20.27
CA ALA A 2 -21.68 -10.07 -19.43
C ALA A 2 -21.23 -10.78 -18.13
N LYS A 3 -21.66 -10.28 -16.98
CA LYS A 3 -21.41 -10.93 -15.68
C LYS A 3 -22.06 -12.32 -15.72
N THR A 4 -21.25 -13.38 -15.70
CA THR A 4 -21.77 -14.75 -15.56
C THR A 4 -22.42 -14.84 -14.17
N LYS A 5 -23.69 -15.25 -14.11
CA LYS A 5 -24.41 -15.40 -12.84
C LYS A 5 -23.64 -16.39 -11.95
N GLU A 6 -23.14 -15.91 -10.81
CA GLU A 6 -22.44 -16.78 -9.87
C GLU A 6 -23.38 -17.89 -9.39
N LEU A 7 -22.86 -19.12 -9.39
CA LEU A 7 -23.58 -20.26 -8.84
C LEU A 7 -23.82 -20.02 -7.33
N SER A 8 -25.04 -20.26 -6.86
CA SER A 8 -25.38 -20.06 -5.45
C SER A 8 -24.58 -21.01 -4.55
N ASP A 9 -24.31 -20.56 -3.33
CA ASP A 9 -23.51 -21.33 -2.37
C ASP A 9 -24.13 -22.70 -2.06
N TYR A 10 -25.47 -22.79 -2.03
CA TYR A 10 -26.19 -24.05 -1.85
C TYR A 10 -25.75 -25.15 -2.84
N PHE A 11 -25.62 -24.81 -4.12
CA PHE A 11 -25.18 -25.78 -5.13
C PHE A 11 -23.71 -26.15 -4.96
N ARG A 12 -22.85 -25.21 -4.54
CA ARG A 12 -21.43 -25.47 -4.25
C ARG A 12 -21.26 -26.47 -3.10
N TYR A 13 -22.04 -26.33 -2.02
CA TYR A 13 -22.05 -27.29 -0.91
C TYR A 13 -22.49 -28.67 -1.37
N LYS A 14 -23.60 -28.74 -2.11
CA LYS A 14 -24.15 -30.00 -2.60
C LYS A 14 -23.15 -30.80 -3.46
N PHE A 15 -22.36 -30.14 -4.32
CA PHE A 15 -21.35 -30.86 -5.10
C PHE A 15 -20.21 -31.41 -4.26
N VAL A 16 -19.78 -30.66 -3.25
CA VAL A 16 -18.73 -31.12 -2.34
C VAL A 16 -19.21 -32.35 -1.58
N ASP A 17 -20.47 -32.37 -1.13
CA ASP A 17 -21.03 -33.50 -0.39
C ASP A 17 -21.23 -34.74 -1.28
N LEU A 18 -21.75 -34.58 -2.49
CA LEU A 18 -21.87 -35.69 -3.45
C LEU A 18 -20.50 -36.26 -3.85
N HIS A 19 -19.46 -35.42 -3.94
CA HIS A 19 -18.09 -35.88 -4.18
C HIS A 19 -17.51 -36.61 -2.95
N LYS A 20 -17.83 -36.20 -1.71
CA LYS A 20 -17.43 -36.96 -0.50
C LYS A 20 -18.04 -38.36 -0.47
N VAL A 21 -19.26 -38.52 -1.00
CA VAL A 21 -19.95 -39.82 -1.16
C VAL A 21 -19.33 -40.68 -2.27
N GLY A 22 -18.39 -40.13 -3.06
CA GLY A 22 -17.66 -40.87 -4.11
C GLY A 22 -18.35 -40.86 -5.48
N MET A 23 -19.34 -39.99 -5.71
CA MET A 23 -19.99 -39.88 -7.02
C MET A 23 -19.04 -39.29 -8.08
N GLY A 24 -19.13 -39.79 -9.31
CA GLY A 24 -18.37 -39.29 -10.45
C GLY A 24 -18.82 -37.90 -10.91
N TYR A 25 -17.90 -37.11 -11.49
CA TYR A 25 -18.15 -35.73 -11.90
C TYR A 25 -19.32 -35.56 -12.90
N LYS A 26 -19.49 -36.51 -13.82
CA LYS A 26 -20.59 -36.50 -14.80
C LYS A 26 -21.96 -36.68 -14.13
N THR A 27 -22.01 -37.53 -13.10
CA THR A 27 -23.21 -37.80 -12.29
C THR A 27 -23.58 -36.59 -11.44
N ILE A 28 -22.58 -35.91 -10.86
CA ILE A 28 -22.77 -34.70 -10.07
C ILE A 28 -23.30 -33.55 -10.94
N ALA A 29 -22.84 -33.45 -12.18
CA ALA A 29 -23.22 -32.40 -13.14
C ALA A 29 -24.51 -32.69 -13.93
N ASN A 30 -25.20 -33.82 -13.69
CA ASN A 30 -26.36 -34.26 -14.49
C ASN A 30 -27.65 -33.43 -14.24
N ARG A 31 -27.53 -32.20 -13.72
CA ARG A 31 -28.65 -31.28 -13.52
C ARG A 31 -28.73 -30.26 -14.67
N PRO A 32 -29.93 -29.80 -15.06
CA PRO A 32 -30.08 -28.86 -16.16
C PRO A 32 -29.35 -27.53 -15.87
N GLY A 33 -28.40 -27.15 -16.73
CA GLY A 33 -27.75 -25.83 -16.71
C GLY A 33 -26.36 -25.76 -16.08
N GLU A 34 -25.80 -26.86 -15.57
CA GLU A 34 -24.47 -26.86 -14.94
C GLU A 34 -23.43 -27.57 -15.80
N LYS A 35 -22.36 -26.84 -16.15
CA LYS A 35 -21.25 -27.41 -16.92
C LYS A 35 -20.38 -28.27 -16.00
N VAL A 36 -19.99 -29.45 -16.47
CA VAL A 36 -19.04 -30.36 -15.78
C VAL A 36 -17.75 -29.62 -15.36
N THR A 37 -17.30 -28.66 -16.16
CA THR A 37 -16.12 -27.82 -15.87
C THR A 37 -16.26 -26.99 -14.60
N THR A 38 -17.47 -26.50 -14.29
CA THR A 38 -17.78 -25.76 -13.07
C THR A 38 -17.66 -26.67 -11.85
N VAL A 39 -18.22 -27.87 -11.91
CA VAL A 39 -18.13 -28.89 -10.84
C VAL A 39 -16.67 -29.26 -10.56
N ILE A 40 -15.88 -29.51 -11.61
CA ILE A 40 -14.44 -29.80 -11.49
C ILE A 40 -13.69 -28.64 -10.82
N THR A 41 -13.96 -27.41 -11.23
CA THR A 41 -13.30 -26.21 -10.69
C THR A 41 -13.62 -26.02 -9.21
N ILE A 42 -14.89 -26.19 -8.82
CA ILE A 42 -15.33 -26.11 -7.42
C ILE A 42 -14.63 -27.19 -6.57
N ILE A 43 -14.62 -28.44 -7.02
CA ILE A 43 -14.01 -29.54 -6.27
C ILE A 43 -12.49 -29.37 -6.16
N ARG A 44 -11.81 -28.92 -7.22
CA ARG A 44 -10.36 -28.62 -7.19
C ARG A 44 -10.04 -27.51 -6.19
N LYS A 45 -10.81 -26.42 -6.21
CA LYS A 45 -10.67 -25.30 -5.27
C LYS A 45 -10.90 -25.76 -3.82
N TRP A 46 -11.93 -26.57 -3.58
CA TRP A 46 -12.20 -27.15 -2.27
C TRP A 46 -11.08 -28.09 -1.80
N LYS A 47 -10.55 -28.95 -2.67
CA LYS A 47 -9.42 -29.83 -2.34
C LYS A 47 -8.19 -29.04 -1.89
N LYS A 48 -7.89 -27.92 -2.57
CA LYS A 48 -6.72 -27.06 -2.31
C LYS A 48 -6.88 -26.15 -1.09
N HIS A 49 -8.02 -25.49 -0.95
CA HIS A 49 -8.20 -24.42 0.04
C HIS A 49 -9.17 -24.76 1.18
N LYS A 50 -9.90 -25.89 1.08
CA LYS A 50 -10.98 -26.29 2.01
C LYS A 50 -12.10 -25.27 2.17
N ILE A 51 -12.20 -24.30 1.26
CA ILE A 51 -13.19 -23.22 1.29
C ILE A 51 -14.21 -23.44 0.16
N ILE A 52 -15.49 -23.23 0.47
CA ILE A 52 -16.63 -23.44 -0.44
C ILE A 52 -17.15 -22.11 -0.99
N VAL A 53 -17.05 -21.04 -0.21
CA VAL A 53 -17.42 -19.67 -0.60
C VAL A 53 -16.36 -19.01 -1.48
N SER A 54 -16.77 -18.05 -2.32
CA SER A 54 -15.83 -17.15 -2.98
C SER A 54 -15.11 -16.33 -1.90
N LEU A 55 -13.79 -16.50 -1.75
CA LEU A 55 -12.99 -15.53 -1.01
C LEU A 55 -13.17 -14.15 -1.67
N PRO A 56 -13.30 -13.07 -0.89
CA PRO A 56 -13.22 -11.73 -1.46
C PRO A 56 -11.91 -11.64 -2.25
N LEU A 57 -12.00 -11.07 -3.45
CA LEU A 57 -10.82 -10.81 -4.27
C LEU A 57 -9.84 -10.04 -3.41
N SER A 58 -8.60 -10.53 -3.29
CA SER A 58 -7.51 -9.69 -2.81
C SER A 58 -7.48 -8.49 -3.74
N GLY A 59 -7.75 -7.30 -3.20
CA GLY A 59 -7.78 -6.07 -3.99
C GLY A 59 -6.46 -5.86 -4.73
N ALA A 60 -6.40 -4.82 -5.56
CA ALA A 60 -5.15 -4.44 -6.21
C ALA A 60 -4.03 -4.34 -5.14
N PRO A 61 -2.86 -4.96 -5.36
CA PRO A 61 -1.78 -4.90 -4.41
C PRO A 61 -1.44 -3.43 -4.12
N CYS A 62 -1.39 -3.06 -2.84
CA CYS A 62 -1.01 -1.72 -2.44
C CYS A 62 0.39 -1.42 -2.99
N LYS A 63 0.52 -0.34 -3.79
CA LYS A 63 1.80 0.09 -4.37
C LYS A 63 2.85 0.40 -3.31
N ILE A 64 2.41 0.70 -2.09
CA ILE A 64 3.25 1.01 -0.95
C ILE A 64 3.27 -0.24 -0.08
N SER A 65 4.44 -0.84 0.09
CA SER A 65 4.64 -1.95 1.02
C SER A 65 4.40 -1.50 2.47
N PRO A 66 4.13 -2.41 3.42
CA PRO A 66 4.01 -2.04 4.83
C PRO A 66 5.21 -1.24 5.37
N CYS A 67 6.41 -1.43 4.80
CA CYS A 67 7.60 -0.64 5.12
C CYS A 67 7.54 0.79 4.53
N GLY A 68 6.96 0.96 3.34
CA GLY A 68 6.73 2.28 2.73
C GLY A 68 5.68 3.13 3.45
N VAL A 69 4.84 2.52 4.30
CA VAL A 69 3.86 3.21 5.14
C VAL A 69 4.53 4.10 6.20
N LEU A 70 5.80 3.83 6.54
CA LEU A 70 6.58 4.57 7.53
C LEU A 70 7.41 5.71 6.92
N VAL A 71 7.17 6.08 5.66
CA VAL A 71 7.95 7.14 4.99
C VAL A 71 7.23 8.47 5.09
N ILE A 72 8.00 9.50 5.48
CA ILE A 72 7.64 10.91 5.34
C ILE A 72 8.30 11.37 4.04
N MET A 73 7.48 11.64 3.02
CA MET A 73 7.95 12.18 1.74
C MET A 73 7.67 13.69 1.72
N THR A 74 8.71 14.51 1.65
CA THR A 74 8.57 15.95 1.39
C THR A 74 8.66 16.23 -0.10
N THR A 75 7.68 16.95 -0.67
CA THR A 75 7.80 17.95 -1.77
C THR A 75 6.51 18.14 -2.58
N TRP A 76 6.16 19.40 -2.85
CA TRP A 76 5.64 19.86 -4.14
C TRP A 76 6.41 21.09 -4.58
N TRP A 77 7.03 21.05 -5.75
CA TRP A 77 7.75 22.18 -6.34
C TRP A 77 6.82 22.93 -7.31
N LYS A 78 6.41 24.13 -6.94
CA LYS A 78 5.93 25.16 -7.87
C LYS A 78 6.50 26.49 -7.40
N HIS A 79 7.56 26.94 -8.08
CA HIS A 79 8.03 28.32 -8.11
C HIS A 79 7.94 29.06 -6.75
N ASP A 80 8.90 28.78 -5.86
CA ASP A 80 9.29 29.62 -4.71
C ASP A 80 8.35 29.84 -3.50
N GLU A 81 7.23 29.13 -3.32
CA GLU A 81 6.33 29.51 -2.19
C GLU A 81 5.88 28.43 -1.21
N HIS A 82 5.97 27.12 -1.49
CA HIS A 82 5.39 26.12 -0.58
C HIS A 82 6.26 24.87 -0.41
N GLU A 83 6.45 24.45 0.84
CA GLU A 83 6.93 23.11 1.20
C GLU A 83 5.88 22.36 2.03
N GLY A 84 5.81 21.05 1.84
CA GLY A 84 4.97 20.17 2.63
C GLY A 84 5.37 18.72 2.42
N CYS A 85 5.03 17.89 3.40
CA CYS A 85 5.15 16.45 3.33
C CYS A 85 3.79 15.75 3.38
N PHE A 86 3.79 14.54 2.84
CA PHE A 86 2.74 13.59 3.11
C PHE A 86 3.35 12.28 3.63
N SER A 87 2.53 11.50 4.32
CA SER A 87 2.79 10.12 4.65
C SER A 87 1.57 9.27 4.31
N ALA A 88 1.72 7.94 4.30
CA ALA A 88 0.59 7.03 4.10
C ALA A 88 -0.50 7.18 5.18
N LYS A 89 -0.17 7.78 6.33
CA LYS A 89 -1.12 8.06 7.42
C LYS A 89 -1.90 9.36 7.26
N GLY A 90 -1.52 10.23 6.33
CA GLY A 90 -2.15 11.52 6.11
C GLY A 90 -1.19 12.57 5.56
N THR A 91 -1.76 13.71 5.18
CA THR A 91 -1.03 14.89 4.71
C THR A 91 -0.70 15.79 5.90
N GLU A 92 0.50 16.37 5.92
CA GLU A 92 0.92 17.29 6.98
C GLU A 92 0.55 18.75 6.67
N GLN A 93 0.83 19.67 7.61
CA GLN A 93 0.67 21.11 7.40
C GLN A 93 1.61 21.66 6.32
N LEU A 94 1.04 22.34 5.34
CA LEU A 94 1.78 23.08 4.30
C LEU A 94 2.43 24.32 4.92
N HIS A 95 3.75 24.42 4.80
CA HIS A 95 4.51 25.58 5.24
C HIS A 95 4.83 26.47 4.04
N ARG A 96 4.38 27.74 4.09
CA ARG A 96 4.72 28.73 3.05
C ARG A 96 6.13 29.25 3.31
N ILE A 97 7.02 29.05 2.35
CA ILE A 97 8.38 29.58 2.43
C ILE A 97 8.38 30.94 1.75
N LYS A 98 8.98 31.93 2.41
CA LYS A 98 9.10 33.29 1.88
C LYS A 98 10.54 33.54 1.43
N GLY A 99 10.77 33.55 0.12
CA GLY A 99 12.06 33.91 -0.49
C GLY A 99 12.96 32.72 -0.83
N MET A 100 14.18 33.03 -1.28
CA MET A 100 15.15 32.04 -1.71
C MET A 100 15.61 31.18 -0.53
N MET A 101 15.43 29.88 -0.66
CA MET A 101 15.70 28.93 0.41
C MET A 101 17.20 28.61 0.49
N ASP A 102 17.80 28.81 1.66
CA ASP A 102 19.16 28.35 1.97
C ASP A 102 19.15 27.05 2.81
N ALA A 103 20.34 26.46 3.00
CA ALA A 103 20.49 25.22 3.76
C ALA A 103 20.12 25.39 5.26
N ALA A 104 20.28 26.60 5.82
CA ALA A 104 19.99 26.87 7.23
C ALA A 104 18.47 26.97 7.47
N MET A 105 17.76 27.69 6.59
CA MET A 105 16.31 27.76 6.55
C MET A 105 15.70 26.38 6.35
N TYR A 106 16.27 25.55 5.47
CA TYR A 106 15.82 24.16 5.32
C TYR A 106 15.94 23.36 6.62
N CYS A 107 17.07 23.43 7.31
CA CYS A 107 17.24 22.75 8.60
C CYS A 107 16.25 23.27 9.66
N GLN A 108 15.94 24.57 9.64
CA GLN A 108 14.96 25.17 10.55
C GLN A 108 13.55 24.66 10.25
N ILE A 109 13.12 24.70 9.00
CA ILE A 109 11.81 24.22 8.55
C ILE A 109 11.64 22.73 8.84
N LEU A 110 12.67 21.92 8.62
CA LEU A 110 12.66 20.52 9.04
C LEU A 110 12.52 20.39 10.55
N GLY A 111 13.22 21.21 11.34
CA GLY A 111 13.09 21.21 12.80
C GLY A 111 11.69 21.56 13.29
N GLU A 112 11.06 22.55 12.66
CA GLU A 112 9.75 23.08 13.03
C GLU A 112 8.60 22.18 12.57
N ASN A 113 8.70 21.52 11.41
CA ASN A 113 7.59 20.75 10.84
C ASN A 113 7.77 19.24 10.98
N LEU A 114 8.97 18.69 10.71
CA LEU A 114 9.16 17.24 10.58
C LEU A 114 8.79 16.47 11.86
N PHE A 115 9.22 16.97 13.02
CA PHE A 115 8.97 16.30 14.30
C PHE A 115 7.52 16.47 14.78
N PRO A 116 6.91 17.67 14.72
CA PRO A 116 5.49 17.82 14.99
C PRO A 116 4.62 16.97 14.07
N SER A 117 4.89 16.95 12.76
CA SER A 117 4.16 16.11 11.80
C SER A 117 4.27 14.63 12.14
N ALA A 118 5.47 14.14 12.44
CA ALA A 118 5.67 12.74 12.84
C ALA A 118 4.85 12.38 14.10
N ARG A 119 4.74 13.31 15.06
CA ARG A 119 3.93 13.13 16.27
C ARG A 119 2.43 13.17 15.98
N GLU A 120 1.98 14.14 15.19
CA GLU A 120 0.57 14.31 14.81
C GLU A 120 0.05 13.09 14.03
N LEU A 121 0.85 12.60 13.09
CA LEU A 121 0.58 11.39 12.31
C LEU A 121 0.75 10.09 13.12
N LYS A 122 1.07 10.17 14.42
CA LYS A 122 1.33 9.04 15.32
C LYS A 122 2.31 8.04 14.67
N MET A 123 3.39 8.55 14.10
CA MET A 123 4.45 7.72 13.51
C MET A 123 5.18 6.99 14.64
N GLY A 124 5.22 5.66 14.56
CA GLY A 124 5.96 4.84 15.52
C GLY A 124 7.47 4.96 15.33
N CYS A 125 8.25 4.24 16.14
CA CYS A 125 9.70 4.19 15.96
C CYS A 125 10.07 3.60 14.59
N GLY A 126 11.08 4.17 13.93
CA GLY A 126 11.65 3.64 12.68
C GLY A 126 11.10 4.24 11.38
N TRP A 127 10.46 5.41 11.44
CA TRP A 127 10.10 6.13 10.23
C TRP A 127 11.34 6.62 9.46
N GLY A 128 11.21 6.63 8.13
CA GLY A 128 12.25 7.08 7.20
C GLY A 128 11.89 8.44 6.63
N PHE A 129 12.89 9.30 6.49
CA PHE A 129 12.77 10.61 5.86
C PHE A 129 13.23 10.52 4.40
N HIS A 130 12.46 11.11 3.49
CA HIS A 130 12.76 11.08 2.07
C HIS A 130 12.62 12.48 1.47
N HIS A 131 13.67 12.97 0.83
CA HIS A 131 13.76 14.27 0.17
C HIS A 131 14.54 14.16 -1.15
N ASP A 132 14.38 15.15 -2.02
CA ASP A 132 15.07 15.21 -3.31
C ASP A 132 16.58 15.48 -3.14
N ASN A 133 17.38 15.05 -4.11
CA ASN A 133 18.84 15.24 -4.19
C ASN A 133 19.24 16.64 -4.69
N ASP A 134 18.34 17.62 -4.62
CA ASP A 134 18.65 18.99 -5.02
C ASP A 134 19.88 19.50 -4.23
N PRO A 135 20.84 20.20 -4.88
CA PRO A 135 22.01 20.77 -4.21
C PRO A 135 21.69 21.56 -2.94
N LYS A 136 20.52 22.22 -2.87
CA LYS A 136 20.08 22.97 -1.68
C LYS A 136 19.80 22.09 -0.46
N TYR A 137 19.34 20.86 -0.68
CA TYR A 137 19.04 19.87 0.37
C TYR A 137 20.23 18.94 0.65
N THR A 138 21.17 18.86 -0.29
CA THR A 138 22.33 17.95 -0.24
C THR A 138 23.59 18.60 0.35
N ASP A 139 23.48 19.84 0.83
CA ASP A 139 24.58 20.58 1.44
C ASP A 139 25.20 19.86 2.67
N LYS A 140 26.49 20.13 2.92
CA LYS A 140 27.23 19.57 4.05
C LYS A 140 26.60 19.92 5.40
N ALA A 141 26.07 21.13 5.55
CA ALA A 141 25.40 21.58 6.77
C ALA A 141 24.12 20.77 7.01
N THR A 142 23.30 20.57 5.98
CA THR A 142 22.06 19.79 6.05
C THR A 142 22.33 18.33 6.41
N LYS A 143 23.31 17.70 5.76
CA LYS A 143 23.72 16.32 6.09
C LYS A 143 24.20 16.18 7.54
N LYS A 144 24.98 17.16 8.02
CA LYS A 144 25.46 17.19 9.40
C LYS A 144 24.30 17.37 10.39
N TRP A 145 23.32 18.21 10.07
CA TRP A 145 22.14 18.43 10.89
C TRP A 145 21.26 17.17 10.98
N LEU A 146 20.97 16.52 9.85
CA LEU A 146 20.19 15.27 9.79
C LEU A 146 20.85 14.16 10.62
N LYS A 147 22.17 14.03 10.52
CA LYS A 147 22.95 13.09 11.33
C LYS A 147 22.89 13.43 12.83
N LYS A 148 23.03 14.71 13.20
CA LYS A 148 22.93 15.19 14.59
C LYS A 148 21.55 14.93 15.19
N LYS A 149 20.50 14.99 14.38
CA LYS A 149 19.11 14.74 14.79
C LYS A 149 18.71 13.26 14.73
N HIS A 150 19.63 12.37 14.37
CA HIS A 150 19.40 10.92 14.22
C HIS A 150 18.24 10.58 13.26
N ILE A 151 18.07 11.38 12.20
CA ILE A 151 17.03 11.16 11.20
C ILE A 151 17.53 10.13 10.19
N LYS A 152 16.74 9.07 9.96
CA LYS A 152 17.05 8.06 8.94
C LYS A 152 16.62 8.56 7.57
N VAL A 153 17.58 9.09 6.81
CA VAL A 153 17.36 9.50 5.41
C VAL A 153 17.39 8.27 4.51
N LEU A 154 16.36 8.11 3.68
CA LEU A 154 16.29 7.09 2.64
C LEU A 154 17.01 7.57 1.39
N GLU A 155 17.78 6.68 0.77
CA GLU A 155 18.50 6.97 -0.47
C GLU A 155 17.52 7.23 -1.62
N TRP A 156 17.72 8.34 -2.33
CA TRP A 156 17.02 8.66 -3.56
C TRP A 156 17.88 8.23 -4.75
N PRO A 157 17.37 7.40 -5.69
CA PRO A 157 18.13 7.03 -6.87
C PRO A 157 18.35 8.26 -7.75
N SER A 158 19.58 8.75 -7.82
CA SER A 158 20.00 9.63 -8.90
C SER A 158 20.07 8.80 -10.17
N LEU A 159 19.17 9.08 -11.13
CA LEU A 159 19.27 8.56 -12.50
C LEU A 159 20.60 8.99 -13.13
#